data_AF-A0A9D8EL28-F1
#
_entry.id   AF-A0A9D8EL28-F1
#
_cell.length_a   1.000
_cell.length_b   1.000
_cell.length_c   1.000
_cell.angle_alpha   90.00
_cell.angle_beta   90.00
_cell.angle_gamma   90.00
#
_symmetry.space_group_name_H-M   'P 1'
#
loop_
_entity.id
_entity.type
_entity.pdbx_description
1 polymer ?
#
loop_
_entity_poly.entity_id
_entity_poly.type
_entity_poly.pdbx_seq_one_letter_code
_entity_poly.pdbx_strand_id
1 'polypeptide(L)'
;MIFNKFNADMGIVSFMAYPEMTKDENIYLKKIRSIASDEFFSFIEVCHIEDQKIRQEVKNILEISNIRVGFDAHTVILPNNLSINSSKDEERERV
;
A
#
# COMPACT_ATOMS: atom_id res chain seq x y z
N MET A 1 -7.19 -4.05 -26.10
CA MET A 1 -8.43 -3.65 -25.41
C MET A 1 -9.19 -4.93 -25.05
N ILE A 2 -8.96 -5.44 -23.85
CA ILE A 2 -9.58 -6.69 -23.36
C ILE A 2 -10.94 -6.32 -22.77
N PHE A 3 -12.01 -6.93 -23.31
CA PHE A 3 -13.37 -6.78 -22.79
C PHE A 3 -13.46 -7.45 -21.42
N ASN A 4 -13.60 -6.66 -20.36
CA ASN A 4 -13.79 -7.20 -19.02
C ASN A 4 -15.25 -7.62 -18.85
N LYS A 5 -15.49 -8.93 -18.77
CA LYS A 5 -16.82 -9.56 -18.66
C LYS A 5 -17.41 -9.46 -17.24
N PHE A 6 -16.68 -8.85 -16.31
CA PHE A 6 -17.05 -8.60 -14.93
C PHE A 6 -16.74 -7.13 -14.59
N ASN A 7 -17.68 -6.42 -13.98
CA ASN A 7 -17.47 -5.08 -13.39
C ASN A 7 -16.65 -5.22 -12.08
N ALA A 8 -15.43 -5.74 -12.18
CA ALA A 8 -14.54 -5.89 -11.04
C ALA A 8 -13.17 -5.29 -11.36
N ASP A 9 -12.68 -4.48 -10.43
CA ASP A 9 -11.35 -3.92 -10.47
C ASP A 9 -10.36 -4.91 -9.84
N MET A 10 -9.25 -5.17 -10.53
CA MET A 10 -8.18 -6.00 -10.00
C MET A 10 -7.21 -5.14 -9.19
N GLY A 11 -6.97 -5.54 -7.94
CA GLY A 11 -6.08 -4.87 -7.01
C GLY A 11 -5.03 -5.79 -6.40
N ILE A 12 -3.99 -5.20 -5.81
CA ILE A 12 -2.91 -5.94 -5.15
C ILE A 12 -2.56 -5.36 -3.78
N VAL A 13 -2.38 -6.26 -2.81
CA VAL A 13 -1.79 -5.95 -1.51
C VAL A 13 -0.28 -6.08 -1.62
N SER A 14 0.41 -4.97 -1.88
CA SER A 14 1.79 -4.98 -2.38
C SER A 14 2.78 -5.70 -1.46
N PHE A 15 2.73 -5.43 -0.15
CA PHE A 15 3.65 -6.02 0.83
C PHE A 15 3.37 -7.49 1.13
N MET A 16 2.13 -7.97 0.92
CA MET A 16 1.82 -9.39 1.04
C MET A 16 2.31 -10.18 -0.18
N ALA A 17 2.21 -9.58 -1.38
CA ALA A 17 2.74 -10.16 -2.61
C ALA A 17 4.28 -10.12 -2.67
N TYR A 18 4.90 -9.07 -2.08
CA TYR A 18 6.34 -8.85 -2.07
C TYR A 18 6.85 -8.49 -0.66
N PRO A 19 6.93 -9.46 0.27
CA PRO A 19 7.36 -9.19 1.65
C PRO A 19 8.78 -8.61 1.77
N GLU A 20 9.61 -8.77 0.74
CA GLU A 20 10.95 -8.17 0.69
C GLU A 20 10.93 -6.64 0.57
N MET A 21 9.84 -6.04 0.09
CA MET A 21 9.78 -4.59 -0.16
C MET A 21 9.86 -3.76 1.12
N THR A 22 9.43 -4.31 2.27
CA THR A 22 9.48 -3.60 3.56
C THR A 22 10.88 -3.59 4.19
N LYS A 23 11.85 -4.31 3.59
CA LYS A 23 13.22 -4.45 4.12
C LYS A 23 14.24 -3.56 3.40
N ASP A 24 13.91 -3.08 2.21
CA ASP A 24 14.83 -2.32 1.35
C ASP A 24 14.05 -1.32 0.48
N GLU A 25 14.37 -0.04 0.63
CA GLU A 25 13.72 1.08 -0.05
C GLU A 25 13.91 1.03 -1.58
N ASN A 26 15.06 0.57 -2.07
CA ASN A 26 15.31 0.43 -3.50
C ASN A 26 14.44 -0.68 -4.09
N ILE A 27 14.26 -1.77 -3.33
CA ILE A 27 13.32 -2.84 -3.72
C ILE A 27 11.89 -2.30 -3.69
N TYR A 28 11.53 -1.52 -2.68
CA TYR A 28 10.20 -0.89 -2.57
C TYR A 28 9.86 -0.08 -3.83
N LEU A 29 10.69 0.90 -4.19
CA LEU A 29 10.48 1.74 -5.37
C LEU A 29 10.43 0.92 -6.66
N LYS A 30 11.32 -0.08 -6.80
CA LYS A 30 11.33 -0.95 -7.98
C LYS A 30 10.02 -1.74 -8.11
N LYS A 31 9.48 -2.28 -7.01
CA LYS A 31 8.22 -3.03 -7.01
C LYS A 31 7.03 -2.14 -7.27
N ILE A 32 6.95 -0.97 -6.64
CA ILE A 32 5.90 0.02 -6.90
C ILE A 32 5.88 0.40 -8.38
N ARG A 33 7.03 0.70 -8.99
CA ARG A 33 7.12 0.98 -10.44
C ARG A 33 6.64 -0.19 -11.28
N SER A 34 7.04 -1.41 -10.94
CA SER A 34 6.61 -2.62 -11.65
C SER A 34 5.10 -2.81 -11.61
N ILE A 35 4.46 -2.64 -10.45
CA ILE A 35 3.01 -2.76 -10.28
C ILE A 35 2.29 -1.63 -11.00
N ALA A 36 2.74 -0.39 -10.83
CA ALA A 36 2.14 0.79 -11.44
C ALA A 36 2.23 0.80 -12.98
N SER A 37 3.17 0.05 -13.55
CA SER A 37 3.34 -0.08 -15.01
C SER A 37 2.56 -1.27 -15.60
N ASP A 38 1.91 -2.08 -14.76
CA ASP A 38 1.16 -3.25 -15.18
C ASP A 38 -0.34 -2.90 -15.33
N GLU A 39 -0.81 -2.85 -16.57
CA GLU A 39 -2.20 -2.52 -16.93
C GLU A 39 -3.23 -3.49 -16.33
N PHE A 40 -2.81 -4.64 -15.79
CA PHE A 40 -3.70 -5.56 -15.09
C PHE A 40 -4.23 -4.96 -13.78
N PHE A 41 -3.42 -4.17 -13.07
CA PHE A 41 -3.80 -3.63 -11.75
C PHE A 41 -4.38 -2.22 -11.86
N SER A 42 -5.53 -2.04 -11.22
CA SER A 42 -6.26 -0.76 -11.12
C SER A 42 -6.30 -0.21 -9.69
N PHE A 43 -5.75 -0.97 -8.73
CA PHE A 43 -5.67 -0.62 -7.33
C PHE A 43 -4.41 -1.24 -6.68
N ILE A 44 -3.78 -0.50 -5.77
CA ILE A 44 -2.66 -0.96 -4.96
C ILE A 44 -2.85 -0.56 -3.51
N GLU A 45 -2.58 -1.48 -2.58
CA GLU A 45 -2.49 -1.19 -1.16
C GLU A 45 -1.02 -1.03 -0.76
N VAL A 46 -0.70 0.09 -0.10
CA VAL A 46 0.65 0.41 0.41
C VAL A 46 0.61 0.56 1.93
N CYS A 47 1.73 0.25 2.58
CA CYS A 47 1.91 0.41 4.02
C CYS A 47 2.53 1.77 4.36
N HIS A 48 2.75 2.01 5.66
CA HIS A 48 3.53 3.16 6.14
C HIS A 48 4.94 3.17 5.53
N ILE A 49 5.40 4.36 5.11
CA ILE A 49 6.72 4.61 4.53
C ILE A 49 7.40 5.67 5.37
N GLU A 50 8.37 5.30 6.21
CA GLU A 50 9.00 6.22 7.16
C GLU A 50 9.71 7.38 6.44
N ASP A 51 10.60 7.07 5.49
CA ASP A 51 11.38 8.07 4.75
C ASP A 51 10.48 8.95 3.86
N GLN A 52 10.54 10.27 4.10
CA GLN A 52 9.73 11.26 3.40
C GLN A 52 10.03 11.35 1.90
N LYS A 53 11.30 11.17 1.49
CA LYS A 53 11.69 11.23 0.08
C LYS A 53 11.14 10.02 -0.67
N ILE A 54 11.28 8.82 -0.09
CA ILE A 54 10.70 7.60 -0.66
C ILE A 54 9.19 7.73 -0.75
N ARG A 55 8.53 8.22 0.30
CA ARG A 55 7.08 8.45 0.30
C ARG A 55 6.63 9.40 -0.80
N GLN A 56 7.38 10.49 -1.02
CA GLN A 56 7.07 11.44 -2.09
C GLN A 56 7.28 10.84 -3.48
N GLU A 57 8.31 10.01 -3.67
CA GLU A 57 8.55 9.34 -4.94
C GLU A 57 7.47 8.30 -5.24
N VAL A 58 7.07 7.49 -4.25
CA VAL A 58 5.95 6.54 -4.35
C VAL A 58 4.67 7.27 -4.73
N LYS A 59 4.34 8.37 -4.04
CA LYS A 59 3.19 9.21 -4.36
C LYS A 59 3.21 9.65 -5.83
N ASN A 60 4.34 10.19 -6.30
CA ASN A 60 4.47 10.65 -7.69
C ASN A 60 4.27 9.51 -8.70
N ILE A 61 4.83 8.33 -8.44
CA ILE A 61 4.65 7.15 -9.33
C ILE A 61 3.18 6.78 -9.44
N LEU A 62 2.48 6.67 -8.30
CA LEU A 62 1.09 6.23 -8.24
C LEU A 62 0.11 7.27 -8.82
N GLU A 63 0.40 8.56 -8.63
CA GLU A 63 -0.37 9.65 -9.25
C GLU A 63 -0.25 9.64 -10.78
N ILE A 64 0.96 9.47 -11.31
CA ILE A 64 1.21 9.45 -12.76
C ILE A 64 0.60 8.20 -13.42
N SER A 65 0.58 7.06 -12.71
CA SER A 65 0.05 5.81 -13.25
C SER A 65 -1.47 5.70 -13.23
N ASN A 66 -2.18 6.69 -12.65
CA ASN A 66 -3.64 6.68 -12.50
C ASN A 66 -4.16 5.39 -11.82
N ILE A 67 -3.39 4.83 -10.89
CA ILE A 67 -3.77 3.66 -10.09
C ILE A 67 -4.40 4.15 -8.77
N ARG A 68 -5.48 3.52 -8.33
CA ARG A 68 -6.08 3.87 -7.03
C ARG A 68 -5.22 3.32 -5.89
N VAL A 69 -5.17 4.05 -4.78
CA VAL A 69 -4.31 3.73 -3.65
C VAL A 69 -5.14 3.46 -2.41
N GLY A 70 -4.89 2.34 -1.75
CA GLY A 70 -5.34 2.03 -0.39
C GLY A 70 -4.18 2.08 0.59
N PHE A 71 -4.50 2.34 1.85
CA PHE A 71 -3.52 2.28 2.94
C PHE A 71 -3.77 1.05 3.80
N ASP A 72 -2.74 0.24 3.98
CA ASP A 72 -2.78 -0.87 4.90
C ASP A 72 -2.50 -0.41 6.33
N ALA A 73 -3.55 -0.20 7.11
CA ALA A 73 -3.40 0.12 8.53
C ALA A 73 -2.89 -1.06 9.36
N HIS A 74 -3.02 -2.30 8.88
CA HIS A 74 -2.61 -3.50 9.62
C HIS A 74 -1.12 -3.46 9.94
N THR A 75 -0.27 -3.13 8.96
CA THR A 75 1.18 -2.99 9.15
C THR A 75 1.59 -1.97 10.23
N VAL A 76 0.72 -1.04 10.60
CA VAL A 76 0.93 -0.15 11.75
C VAL A 76 0.31 -0.74 13.02
N ILE A 77 -0.92 -1.21 12.97
CA ILE A 77 -1.70 -1.61 14.15
C ILE A 77 -1.13 -2.87 14.81
N LEU A 78 -0.92 -3.97 14.05
CA LEU A 78 -0.58 -5.26 14.66
C LEU A 78 0.85 -5.32 15.22
N PRO A 79 1.90 -4.85 14.52
CA PRO A 79 3.26 -4.89 15.06
C PRO A 79 3.42 -4.05 16.33
N ASN A 80 2.62 -3.01 16.49
CA ASN A 80 2.63 -2.12 17.65
C ASN A 80 1.61 -2.50 18.74
N ASN A 81 0.89 -3.62 18.57
CA ASN A 81 -0.14 -4.10 19.49
C ASN A 81 -1.17 -3.03 19.85
N LEU A 82 -1.58 -2.24 18.86
CA LEU A 82 -2.57 -1.17 19.01
C LEU A 82 -3.99 -1.74 18.85
N SER A 83 -4.98 -1.09 19.46
CA SER A 83 -6.37 -1.55 19.41
C SER A 83 -7.35 -0.39 19.27
N ILE A 84 -7.88 -0.23 18.05
CA ILE A 84 -8.97 0.71 17.75
C ILE A 84 -10.27 0.40 18.50
N ASN A 85 -10.41 -0.83 19.02
CA ASN A 85 -11.60 -1.31 19.71
C ASN A 85 -11.39 -1.44 21.24
N SER A 86 -10.34 -0.81 21.79
CA SER A 86 -10.12 -0.84 23.23
C SER A 86 -11.27 -0.18 24.00
N SER A 87 -11.67 -0.77 25.12
CA SER A 87 -12.65 -0.18 26.04
C SER A 87 -12.11 1.03 26.82
N LYS A 88 -10.79 1.26 26.77
CA LYS A 88 -10.13 2.43 27.34
C LYS A 88 -9.84 3.46 26.25
N ASP A 89 -10.26 4.69 26.46
CA ASP A 89 -10.11 5.78 25.49
C ASP A 89 -8.63 6.07 25.19
N GLU A 90 -7.80 6.10 26.23
CA GLU A 90 -6.34 6.29 26.13
C GLU A 90 -5.67 5.29 25.19
N GLU A 91 -6.14 4.04 25.12
CA GLU A 91 -5.57 3.02 24.22
C GLU A 91 -6.00 3.21 22.78
N ARG A 92 -7.20 3.79 22.54
CA ARG A 92 -7.66 4.10 21.18
C ARG A 92 -6.94 5.32 20.62
N GLU A 93 -6.57 6.28 21.46
CA GLU A 93 -5.79 7.48 21.08
C GLU A 93 -4.35 7.17 20.67
N ARG A 94 -3.86 5.95 20.91
CA ARG A 94 -2.52 5.50 20.49
C ARG A 94 -2.45 5.03 19.03
N VAL A 95 -3.59 4.85 18.36
CA VAL A 95 -3.68 4.45 16.94
C VAL A 95 -3.59 5.67 16.05
#